data_AF-A0AAV9Z111-F1
#
_entry.id   AF-A0AAV9Z111-F1
#
_cell.length_a   1.000
_cell.length_b   1.000
_cell.length_c   1.000
_cell.angle_alpha   90.00
_cell.angle_beta   90.00
_cell.angle_gamma   90.00
#
_symmetry.space_group_name_H-M   'P 1'
#
loop_
_entity.id
_entity.type
_entity.pdbx_description
1 polymer ?
#
loop_
_entity_poly.entity_id
_entity_poly.type
_entity_poly.pdbx_seq_one_letter_code
_entity_poly.pdbx_strand_id
1 'polypeptide(L)'
;PPSPLLWCTAKTEGWSPSKIMSKVSLAKQGKYRPRNYTDLDMDLAILIYELGGDAALYALNKSPVSLPSRHTIADKRREINLRITVGDVKLLDIMKNIEMLFNNIDVGEHDKVLHTLSQDEIAGDERPCYLTETDEIAGLCEHAAGALTTFKMGSDLTSVKAAVQAIKDGRVHVGKEFSVAAIARHAPTDYGAKPVLLMPTCKHGSWEIAALNLQRLLAAWKLSPYGEQLHGPIKTIASDGAPDRRKALYLICM
;
A
#
# COMPACT_ATOMS: atom_id res chain seq x y z
N PRO A 1 -5.33 -23.39 39.52
CA PRO A 1 -4.01 -22.72 39.54
C PRO A 1 -3.87 -21.72 38.37
N PRO A 2 -3.42 -20.47 38.60
CA PRO A 2 -3.11 -19.56 37.50
C PRO A 2 -2.05 -20.22 36.62
N SER A 3 -2.27 -20.24 35.30
CA SER A 3 -1.35 -20.95 34.41
C SER A 3 0.02 -20.26 34.41
N PRO A 4 1.14 -21.01 34.29
CA PRO A 4 2.48 -20.45 34.20
C PRO A 4 2.61 -19.35 33.12
N LEU A 5 1.79 -19.46 32.07
CA LEU A 5 1.73 -18.53 30.94
C LEU A 5 1.31 -17.12 31.35
N LEU A 6 0.41 -16.96 32.34
CA LEU A 6 -0.02 -15.63 32.78
C LEU A 6 1.16 -14.80 33.30
N TRP A 7 2.04 -15.44 34.06
CA TRP A 7 3.21 -14.81 34.66
C TRP A 7 4.29 -14.51 33.62
N CYS A 8 4.47 -15.40 32.62
CA CYS A 8 5.34 -15.14 31.48
C CYS A 8 4.86 -13.90 30.69
N THR A 9 3.58 -13.85 30.31
CA THR A 9 3.01 -12.69 29.60
C THR A 9 3.13 -11.41 30.42
N ALA A 10 2.84 -11.47 31.72
CA ALA A 10 2.95 -10.30 32.61
C ALA A 10 4.38 -9.75 32.69
N LYS A 11 5.39 -10.62 32.68
CA LYS A 11 6.80 -10.24 32.68
C LYS A 11 7.22 -9.62 31.34
N THR A 12 6.86 -10.25 30.22
CA THR A 12 7.20 -9.75 28.88
C THR A 12 6.58 -8.38 28.60
N GLU A 13 5.33 -8.18 29.02
CA GLU A 13 4.55 -6.96 28.75
C GLU A 13 4.67 -5.89 29.84
N GLY A 14 5.50 -6.10 30.87
CA GLY A 14 5.72 -5.14 31.95
C GLY A 14 4.44 -4.76 32.72
N TRP A 15 3.58 -5.73 33.03
CA TRP A 15 2.29 -5.44 33.66
C TRP A 15 2.44 -4.96 35.11
N SER A 16 1.66 -3.94 35.48
CA SER A 16 1.54 -3.52 36.88
C SER A 16 0.85 -4.59 37.74
N PRO A 17 1.09 -4.61 39.06
CA PRO A 17 0.43 -5.56 39.97
C PRO A 17 -1.10 -5.53 39.88
N SER A 18 -1.70 -4.34 39.70
CA SER A 18 -3.15 -4.19 39.53
C SER A 18 -3.68 -4.84 38.25
N LYS A 19 -2.93 -4.73 37.14
CA LYS A 19 -3.26 -5.37 35.85
C LYS A 19 -3.15 -6.88 35.93
N ILE A 20 -2.13 -7.40 36.62
CA ILE A 20 -1.97 -8.84 36.87
C ILE A 20 -3.18 -9.38 37.65
N MET A 21 -3.55 -8.73 38.75
CA MET A 21 -4.70 -9.16 39.56
C MET A 21 -6.02 -9.14 38.77
N SER A 22 -6.23 -8.12 37.94
CA SER A 22 -7.38 -8.05 37.02
C SER A 22 -7.39 -9.23 36.04
N LYS A 23 -6.25 -9.56 35.43
CA LYS A 23 -6.14 -10.67 34.47
C LYS A 23 -6.28 -12.04 35.12
N VAL A 24 -5.79 -12.22 36.35
CA VAL A 24 -6.03 -13.44 37.14
C VAL A 24 -7.52 -13.60 37.45
N SER A 25 -8.21 -12.52 37.83
CA SER A 25 -9.65 -12.54 38.07
C SER A 25 -10.45 -12.91 36.81
N LEU A 26 -10.09 -12.32 35.66
CA LEU A 26 -10.67 -12.67 34.37
C LEU A 26 -10.38 -14.13 33.96
N ALA A 27 -9.18 -14.64 34.27
CA ALA A 27 -8.83 -16.02 34.00
C ALA A 27 -9.62 -17.00 34.87
N LYS A 28 -9.85 -16.67 36.15
CA LYS A 28 -10.72 -17.44 37.04
C LYS A 28 -12.16 -17.50 36.55
N GLN A 29 -12.64 -16.41 35.95
CA GLN A 29 -13.98 -16.34 35.32
C GLN A 29 -14.02 -17.00 33.92
N GLY A 30 -12.92 -17.58 33.44
CA GLY A 30 -12.81 -18.15 32.08
C GLY A 30 -12.81 -17.12 30.95
N LYS A 31 -12.85 -15.83 31.26
CA LYS A 31 -12.87 -14.70 30.30
C LYS A 31 -11.50 -14.36 29.73
N TYR A 32 -10.43 -14.85 30.35
CA TYR A 32 -9.06 -14.67 29.88
C TYR A 32 -8.31 -16.01 29.88
N ARG A 33 -7.72 -16.37 28.74
CA ARG A 33 -6.84 -17.52 28.62
C ARG A 33 -5.48 -17.02 28.14
N PRO A 34 -4.47 -16.88 29.01
CA PRO A 34 -3.14 -16.49 28.60
C PRO A 34 -2.60 -17.54 27.61
N ARG A 35 -2.11 -17.07 26.47
CA ARG A 35 -1.52 -17.88 25.41
C ARG A 35 -0.12 -17.35 25.14
N ASN A 36 0.81 -18.26 24.89
CA ASN A 36 2.09 -17.94 24.28
C ASN A 36 2.06 -18.50 22.86
N TYR A 37 2.61 -17.74 21.93
CA TYR A 37 2.69 -18.13 20.53
C TYR A 37 4.15 -18.30 20.16
N THR A 38 4.44 -19.36 19.43
CA THR A 38 5.73 -19.56 18.79
C THR A 38 5.85 -18.66 17.56
N ASP A 39 7.06 -18.48 17.03
CA ASP A 39 7.23 -17.75 15.78
C ASP A 39 6.50 -18.43 14.61
N LEU A 40 6.48 -19.78 14.60
CA LEU A 40 5.69 -20.55 13.64
C LEU A 40 4.19 -20.24 13.73
N ASP A 41 3.64 -20.09 14.95
CA ASP A 41 2.22 -19.73 15.13
C ASP A 41 1.93 -18.33 14.57
N MET A 42 2.89 -17.41 14.73
CA MET A 42 2.79 -16.04 14.21
C MET A 42 2.83 -16.04 12.68
N ASP A 43 3.80 -16.74 12.08
CA ASP A 43 3.94 -16.84 10.62
C ASP A 43 2.72 -17.52 9.99
N LEU A 44 2.22 -18.59 10.60
CA LEU A 44 1.01 -19.29 10.15
C LEU A 44 -0.23 -18.39 10.26
N ALA A 45 -0.37 -17.63 11.35
CA ALA A 45 -1.47 -16.68 11.51
C ALA A 45 -1.40 -15.54 10.47
N ILE A 46 -0.20 -15.02 10.16
CA ILE A 46 0.00 -14.05 9.09
C ILE A 46 -0.38 -14.66 7.74
N LEU A 47 0.11 -15.86 7.42
CA LEU A 47 -0.22 -16.55 6.17
C LEU A 47 -1.73 -16.76 5.99
N ILE A 48 -2.42 -17.22 7.05
CA ILE A 48 -3.87 -17.38 7.04
C ILE A 48 -4.59 -16.05 6.87
N TYR A 49 -4.09 -14.98 7.49
CA TYR A 49 -4.66 -13.66 7.33
C TYR A 49 -4.51 -13.14 5.90
N GLU A 50 -3.33 -13.28 5.29
CA GLU A 50 -3.11 -12.81 3.91
C GLU A 50 -3.91 -13.61 2.88
N LEU A 51 -4.08 -14.92 3.08
CA LEU A 51 -4.79 -15.79 2.12
C LEU A 51 -6.30 -15.89 2.37
N GLY A 52 -6.72 -15.94 3.63
CA GLY A 52 -8.10 -16.18 4.05
C GLY A 52 -8.79 -15.00 4.71
N GLY A 53 -8.07 -13.90 4.94
CA GLY A 53 -8.59 -12.69 5.57
C GLY A 53 -8.89 -12.81 7.06
N ASP A 54 -9.51 -11.76 7.59
CA ASP A 54 -9.83 -11.63 9.01
C ASP A 54 -10.79 -12.73 9.51
N ALA A 55 -11.74 -13.14 8.66
CA ALA A 55 -12.73 -14.16 9.02
C ALA A 55 -12.08 -15.54 9.23
N ALA A 56 -11.17 -15.95 8.35
CA ALA A 56 -10.46 -17.23 8.47
C ALA A 56 -9.54 -17.23 9.70
N LEU A 57 -8.79 -16.14 9.91
CA LEU A 57 -7.94 -15.99 11.09
C LEU A 57 -8.77 -16.01 12.37
N TYR A 58 -9.92 -15.31 12.40
CA TYR A 58 -10.82 -15.28 13.54
C TYR A 58 -11.36 -16.67 13.87
N ALA A 59 -11.80 -17.42 12.86
CA ALA A 59 -12.28 -18.80 13.05
C ALA A 59 -11.18 -19.70 13.66
N LEU A 60 -9.94 -19.61 13.15
CA LEU A 60 -8.83 -20.42 13.63
C LEU A 60 -8.31 -19.98 15.01
N ASN A 61 -8.36 -18.69 15.34
CA ASN A 61 -8.09 -18.17 16.68
C ASN A 61 -9.06 -18.74 17.74
N LYS A 62 -10.32 -18.96 17.35
CA LYS A 62 -11.37 -19.54 18.21
C LYS A 62 -11.45 -21.07 18.16
N SER A 63 -10.78 -21.70 17.21
CA SER A 63 -10.67 -23.16 17.10
C SER A 63 -9.74 -23.77 18.16
N PRO A 64 -9.69 -25.10 18.28
CA PRO A 64 -8.69 -25.79 19.11
C PRO A 64 -7.24 -25.44 18.76
N VAL A 65 -6.94 -25.08 17.50
CA VAL A 65 -5.60 -24.64 17.05
C VAL A 65 -5.19 -23.34 17.73
N SER A 66 -6.16 -22.47 18.04
CA SER A 66 -5.97 -21.30 18.89
C SER A 66 -4.91 -20.29 18.41
N LEU A 67 -4.77 -20.10 17.09
CA LEU A 67 -3.77 -19.19 16.49
C LEU A 67 -3.81 -17.75 17.03
N PRO A 68 -2.71 -16.98 16.90
CA PRO A 68 -2.67 -15.55 17.18
C PRO A 68 -3.85 -14.76 16.60
N SER A 69 -4.27 -13.72 17.32
CA SER A 69 -5.30 -12.80 16.83
C SER A 69 -4.72 -11.77 15.87
N ARG A 70 -5.57 -11.11 15.07
CA ARG A 70 -5.15 -10.00 14.20
C ARG A 70 -4.34 -8.93 14.93
N HIS A 71 -4.79 -8.54 16.13
CA HIS A 71 -4.08 -7.54 16.93
C HIS A 71 -2.69 -8.03 17.38
N THR A 72 -2.55 -9.33 17.63
CA THR A 72 -1.28 -9.94 18.02
C THR A 72 -0.28 -9.94 16.86
N ILE A 73 -0.73 -10.24 15.64
CA ILE A 73 0.14 -10.27 14.46
C ILE A 73 0.36 -8.90 13.82
N ALA A 74 -0.35 -7.85 14.25
CA ALA A 74 -0.33 -6.54 13.61
C ALA A 74 1.09 -5.97 13.47
N ASP A 75 1.88 -6.00 14.55
CA ASP A 75 3.24 -5.45 14.55
C ASP A 75 4.24 -6.30 13.75
N LYS A 76 3.98 -7.61 13.61
CA LYS A 76 4.82 -8.53 12.82
C LYS A 76 4.44 -8.53 11.33
N ARG A 77 3.25 -8.06 10.99
CA ARG A 77 2.78 -7.94 9.62
C ARG A 77 3.48 -6.76 8.96
N ARG A 78 4.12 -7.00 7.81
CA ARG A 78 4.66 -5.91 7.00
C ARG A 78 3.50 -5.14 6.37
N GLU A 79 3.11 -4.02 6.96
CA GLU A 79 2.18 -3.10 6.31
C GLU A 79 2.89 -2.41 5.14
N ILE A 80 2.44 -2.73 3.93
CA ILE A 80 2.87 -2.04 2.72
C ILE A 80 1.99 -0.79 2.56
N ASN A 81 2.48 0.34 3.05
CA ASN A 81 1.76 1.61 3.07
C ASN A 81 2.03 2.44 1.81
N LEU A 82 1.57 1.94 0.66
CA LEU A 82 1.75 2.62 -0.64
C LEU A 82 1.15 4.02 -0.63
N ARG A 83 1.92 4.98 -1.15
CA ARG A 83 1.45 6.34 -1.40
C ARG A 83 0.65 6.41 -2.68
N ILE A 84 -0.53 6.98 -2.56
CA ILE A 84 -1.39 7.34 -3.67
C ILE A 84 -1.04 8.78 -4.06
N THR A 85 -0.82 9.02 -5.34
CA THR A 85 -0.64 10.37 -5.85
C THR A 85 -1.99 11.09 -5.86
N VAL A 86 -1.97 12.32 -5.35
CA VAL A 86 -3.11 13.24 -5.37
C VAL A 86 -2.84 14.40 -6.32
N GLY A 87 -3.73 14.61 -7.28
CA GLY A 87 -3.56 15.61 -8.34
C GLY A 87 -2.60 15.12 -9.42
N ASP A 88 -1.58 15.92 -9.73
CA ASP A 88 -0.54 15.54 -10.69
C ASP A 88 0.41 14.47 -10.13
N VAL A 89 0.92 13.60 -11.00
CA VAL A 89 1.95 12.60 -10.66
C VAL A 89 3.19 13.25 -10.05
N LYS A 90 3.39 12.99 -8.76
CA LYS A 90 4.54 13.47 -7.98
C LYS A 90 5.64 12.42 -7.99
N LEU A 91 6.84 12.83 -8.39
CA LEU A 91 8.01 11.95 -8.40
C LEU A 91 8.30 11.37 -7.01
N LEU A 92 8.09 12.17 -5.96
CA LEU A 92 8.31 11.78 -4.57
C LEU A 92 7.43 10.61 -4.13
N ASP A 93 6.18 10.53 -4.60
CA ASP A 93 5.28 9.43 -4.27
C ASP A 93 5.78 8.13 -4.91
N ILE A 94 6.19 8.19 -6.18
CA ILE A 94 6.76 7.05 -6.91
C ILE A 94 8.05 6.58 -6.22
N MET A 95 8.96 7.50 -5.87
CA MET A 95 10.22 7.16 -5.20
C MET A 95 9.97 6.53 -3.83
N LYS A 96 8.97 7.00 -3.07
CA LYS A 96 8.61 6.40 -1.79
C LYS A 96 8.08 4.98 -1.94
N ASN A 97 7.26 4.74 -2.96
CA ASN A 97 6.76 3.41 -3.27
C ASN A 97 7.89 2.47 -3.72
N ILE A 98 8.83 2.96 -4.54
CA ILE A 98 10.04 2.21 -4.91
C ILE A 98 10.84 1.83 -3.66
N GLU A 99 11.16 2.79 -2.79
CA GLU A 99 11.88 2.53 -1.54
C GLU A 99 11.19 1.43 -0.72
N MET A 100 9.91 1.57 -0.44
CA MET A 100 9.17 0.63 0.40
C MET A 100 9.12 -0.80 -0.15
N LEU A 101 9.04 -0.94 -1.47
CA LEU A 101 8.87 -2.22 -2.14
C LEU A 101 10.20 -2.88 -2.51
N PHE A 102 11.27 -2.10 -2.68
CA PHE A 102 12.56 -2.59 -3.17
C PHE A 102 13.69 -2.55 -2.14
N ASN A 103 13.57 -1.80 -1.03
CA ASN A 103 14.65 -1.67 -0.03
C ASN A 103 15.09 -2.97 0.66
N ASN A 104 14.18 -3.93 0.82
CA ASN A 104 14.41 -5.18 1.54
C ASN A 104 14.57 -6.38 0.60
N ILE A 105 14.76 -6.12 -0.70
CA ILE A 105 15.08 -7.17 -1.65
C ILE A 105 16.57 -7.43 -1.51
N ASP A 106 16.93 -8.64 -1.08
CA ASP A 106 18.31 -9.08 -1.10
C ASP A 106 18.78 -9.19 -2.56
N VAL A 107 19.73 -8.34 -2.92
CA VAL A 107 20.38 -8.34 -4.23
C VAL A 107 21.78 -8.82 -3.95
N GLY A 108 22.05 -10.11 -4.19
CA GLY A 108 23.41 -10.61 -4.14
C GLY A 108 24.32 -9.83 -5.10
N GLU A 109 25.63 -9.92 -4.94
CA GLU A 109 26.63 -9.19 -5.74
C GLU A 109 26.49 -9.36 -7.27
N HIS A 110 25.72 -10.36 -7.74
CA HIS A 110 25.47 -10.65 -9.15
C HIS A 110 23.99 -10.58 -9.60
N ASP A 111 23.08 -10.06 -8.77
CA ASP A 111 21.62 -10.16 -8.99
C ASP A 111 20.97 -8.91 -9.63
N LYS A 112 21.74 -8.09 -10.35
CA LYS A 112 21.12 -7.06 -11.19
C LYS A 112 20.38 -7.73 -12.34
N VAL A 113 19.07 -7.53 -12.37
CA VAL A 113 18.19 -8.14 -13.37
C VAL A 113 17.53 -7.08 -14.24
N LEU A 114 16.99 -7.52 -15.36
CA LEU A 114 16.12 -6.69 -16.17
C LEU A 114 14.77 -6.54 -15.49
N HIS A 115 14.09 -5.43 -15.74
CA HIS A 115 12.76 -5.16 -15.21
C HIS A 115 11.76 -4.82 -16.33
N THR A 116 10.49 -5.09 -16.06
CA THR A 116 9.35 -4.59 -16.84
C THR A 116 8.61 -3.53 -16.04
N LEU A 117 8.38 -2.37 -16.66
CA LEU A 117 7.41 -1.39 -16.18
C LEU A 117 6.07 -1.67 -16.87
N SER A 118 5.07 -2.13 -16.12
CA SER A 118 3.72 -2.37 -16.62
C SER A 118 2.77 -1.29 -16.12
N GLN A 119 1.85 -0.83 -16.95
CA GLN A 119 0.80 0.11 -16.54
C GLN A 119 -0.58 -0.40 -16.98
N ASP A 120 -1.57 -0.33 -16.09
CA ASP A 120 -2.96 -0.71 -16.34
C ASP A 120 -3.93 0.11 -15.47
N GLU A 121 -5.22 0.08 -15.80
CA GLU A 121 -6.28 0.60 -14.93
C GLU A 121 -6.90 -0.53 -14.10
N ILE A 122 -7.22 -0.23 -12.84
CA ILE A 122 -8.05 -1.08 -11.98
C ILE A 122 -9.34 -0.34 -11.62
N ALA A 123 -10.48 -1.02 -11.72
CA ALA A 123 -11.76 -0.49 -11.26
C ALA A 123 -11.74 -0.27 -9.74
N GLY A 124 -12.31 0.84 -9.29
CA GLY A 124 -12.40 1.17 -7.87
C GLY A 124 -13.73 1.82 -7.51
N ASP A 125 -13.97 1.96 -6.21
CA ASP A 125 -15.17 2.65 -5.72
C ASP A 125 -15.07 4.16 -5.96
N GLU A 126 -16.14 4.75 -6.49
CA GLU A 126 -16.25 6.20 -6.70
C GLU A 126 -16.44 6.95 -5.37
N ARG A 127 -15.35 7.10 -4.60
CA ARG A 127 -15.36 7.82 -3.33
C ARG A 127 -14.09 8.64 -3.11
N PRO A 128 -14.22 9.93 -2.73
CA PRO A 128 -13.12 10.64 -2.10
C PRO A 128 -12.75 9.99 -0.77
N CYS A 129 -11.47 10.02 -0.42
CA CYS A 129 -10.98 9.55 0.87
C CYS A 129 -9.99 10.54 1.48
N TYR A 130 -9.77 10.43 2.78
CA TYR A 130 -8.81 11.24 3.51
C TYR A 130 -7.53 10.44 3.75
N LEU A 131 -6.40 10.96 3.25
CA LEU A 131 -5.07 10.41 3.51
C LEU A 131 -4.49 11.09 4.75
N THR A 132 -4.52 10.38 5.88
CA THR A 132 -4.02 10.87 7.17
C THR A 132 -2.52 11.18 7.16
N GLU A 133 -1.72 10.42 6.39
CA GLU A 133 -0.26 10.59 6.35
C GLU A 133 0.13 11.95 5.72
N THR A 134 -0.59 12.37 4.68
CA THR A 134 -0.28 13.60 3.94
C THR A 134 -1.24 14.74 4.23
N ASP A 135 -2.27 14.53 5.06
CA ASP A 135 -3.37 15.47 5.29
C ASP A 135 -4.07 15.88 3.98
N GLU A 136 -4.35 14.93 3.09
CA GLU A 136 -4.86 15.21 1.72
C GLU A 136 -6.20 14.56 1.41
N ILE A 137 -6.99 15.22 0.55
CA ILE A 137 -8.18 14.66 -0.10
C ILE A 137 -7.73 13.86 -1.31
N ALA A 138 -7.88 12.54 -1.26
CA ALA A 138 -7.60 11.63 -2.37
C ALA A 138 -8.89 11.13 -3.05
N GLY A 139 -8.72 10.36 -4.12
CA GLY A 139 -9.82 9.81 -4.91
C GLY A 139 -10.41 10.77 -5.95
N LEU A 140 -9.80 11.94 -6.15
CA LEU A 140 -10.13 12.86 -7.25
C LEU A 140 -9.23 12.58 -8.45
N CYS A 141 -9.77 12.67 -9.67
CA CYS A 141 -8.99 12.49 -10.90
C CYS A 141 -7.91 13.56 -11.08
N GLU A 142 -6.99 13.33 -12.01
CA GLU A 142 -5.86 14.20 -12.36
C GLU A 142 -6.25 15.66 -12.65
N HIS A 143 -7.43 15.91 -13.22
CA HIS A 143 -7.94 17.26 -13.51
C HIS A 143 -8.10 18.15 -12.28
N ALA A 144 -8.17 17.55 -11.08
CA ALA A 144 -8.22 18.29 -9.84
C ALA A 144 -6.99 19.21 -9.65
N ALA A 145 -5.83 18.85 -10.21
CA ALA A 145 -4.61 19.65 -10.08
C ALA A 145 -4.74 21.04 -10.71
N GLY A 146 -5.51 21.16 -11.81
CA GLY A 146 -5.79 22.45 -12.45
C GLY A 146 -6.99 23.19 -11.87
N ALA A 147 -7.88 22.49 -11.15
CA ALA A 147 -9.16 23.02 -10.69
C ALA A 147 -9.20 23.41 -9.20
N LEU A 148 -8.27 22.87 -8.40
CA LEU A 148 -8.18 23.11 -6.95
C LEU A 148 -6.84 23.78 -6.61
N THR A 149 -6.89 24.74 -5.69
CA THR A 149 -5.68 25.43 -5.20
C THR A 149 -4.89 24.60 -4.21
N THR A 150 -5.57 23.71 -3.48
CA THR A 150 -4.95 22.82 -2.51
C THR A 150 -5.75 21.53 -2.38
N PHE A 151 -5.04 20.45 -2.05
CA PHE A 151 -5.62 19.17 -1.67
C PHE A 151 -5.59 18.94 -0.17
N LYS A 152 -4.97 19.85 0.60
CA LYS A 152 -4.86 19.71 2.04
C LYS A 152 -6.23 19.86 2.69
N MET A 153 -6.55 18.97 3.62
CA MET A 153 -7.73 19.14 4.47
C MET A 153 -7.55 20.38 5.35
N GLY A 154 -6.38 20.53 5.99
CA GLY A 154 -6.09 21.69 6.82
C GLY A 154 -6.97 21.76 8.07
N SER A 155 -7.14 22.97 8.61
CA SER A 155 -7.87 23.19 9.88
C SER A 155 -9.36 23.48 9.71
N ASP A 156 -9.86 23.59 8.47
CA ASP A 156 -11.24 23.96 8.19
C ASP A 156 -11.83 23.16 7.01
N LEU A 157 -13.09 23.43 6.65
CA LEU A 157 -13.78 22.75 5.55
C LEU A 157 -13.67 23.48 4.21
N THR A 158 -12.79 24.48 4.07
CA THR A 158 -12.72 25.32 2.88
C THR A 158 -12.29 24.52 1.66
N SER A 159 -11.22 23.71 1.77
CA SER A 159 -10.74 22.84 0.69
C SER A 159 -11.78 21.80 0.29
N VAL A 160 -12.49 21.22 1.26
CA VAL A 160 -13.56 20.24 1.02
C VAL A 160 -14.72 20.88 0.25
N LYS A 161 -15.17 22.06 0.67
CA LYS A 161 -16.24 22.80 -0.04
C LYS A 161 -15.83 23.15 -1.46
N ALA A 162 -14.57 23.56 -1.67
CA ALA A 162 -14.04 23.84 -3.00
C ALA A 162 -14.03 22.59 -3.89
N ALA A 163 -13.57 21.46 -3.36
CA ALA A 163 -13.60 20.17 -4.06
C ALA A 163 -15.03 19.74 -4.43
N VAL A 164 -15.97 19.81 -3.48
CA VAL A 164 -17.39 19.50 -3.72
C VAL A 164 -17.98 20.41 -4.79
N GLN A 165 -17.71 21.70 -4.75
CA GLN A 165 -18.20 22.63 -5.77
C GLN A 165 -17.60 22.32 -7.14
N ALA A 166 -16.30 22.05 -7.22
CA ALA A 166 -15.65 21.67 -8.48
C ALA A 166 -16.21 20.38 -9.09
N ILE A 167 -16.60 19.41 -8.25
CA ILE A 167 -17.28 18.20 -8.69
C ILE A 167 -18.68 18.52 -9.23
N LYS A 168 -19.46 19.34 -8.52
CA LYS A 168 -20.80 19.76 -8.96
C LYS A 168 -20.77 20.55 -10.28
N ASP A 169 -19.72 21.35 -10.47
CA ASP A 169 -19.51 22.13 -11.69
C ASP A 169 -19.02 21.26 -12.87
N GLY A 170 -18.72 19.97 -12.66
CA GLY A 170 -18.15 19.09 -13.68
C GLY A 170 -16.69 19.40 -14.06
N ARG A 171 -15.99 20.21 -13.25
CA ARG A 171 -14.56 20.54 -13.48
C ARG A 171 -13.62 19.47 -12.93
N VAL A 172 -14.09 18.72 -11.94
CA VAL A 172 -13.35 17.61 -11.29
C VAL A 172 -14.26 16.40 -11.21
N HIS A 173 -13.68 15.22 -11.34
CA HIS A 173 -14.41 13.96 -11.22
C HIS A 173 -13.86 13.15 -10.04
N VAL A 174 -14.73 12.38 -9.41
CA VAL A 174 -14.31 11.31 -8.51
C VAL A 174 -13.77 10.17 -9.39
N GLY A 175 -12.58 9.67 -9.07
CA GLY A 175 -11.96 8.59 -9.83
C GLY A 175 -12.81 7.33 -9.77
N LYS A 176 -13.16 6.79 -10.94
CA LYS A 176 -13.87 5.50 -11.08
C LYS A 176 -12.90 4.32 -11.19
N GLU A 177 -11.69 4.64 -11.60
CA GLU A 177 -10.60 3.70 -11.81
C GLU A 177 -9.31 4.32 -11.27
N PHE A 178 -8.33 3.47 -11.04
CA PHE A 178 -6.99 3.86 -10.65
C PHE A 178 -6.02 3.40 -11.73
N SER A 179 -5.29 4.35 -12.30
CA SER A 179 -4.10 4.03 -13.09
C SER A 179 -3.04 3.52 -12.13
N VAL A 180 -2.58 2.30 -12.37
CA VAL A 180 -1.53 1.64 -11.60
C VAL A 180 -0.35 1.36 -12.52
N ALA A 181 0.84 1.78 -12.11
CA ALA A 181 2.08 1.31 -12.73
C ALA A 181 2.84 0.45 -11.74
N ALA A 182 3.35 -0.68 -12.21
CA ALA A 182 4.08 -1.65 -11.42
C ALA A 182 5.39 -2.05 -12.10
N ILE A 183 6.40 -2.34 -11.29
CA ILE A 183 7.70 -2.83 -11.75
C ILE A 183 7.81 -4.30 -11.38
N ALA A 184 8.10 -5.16 -12.37
CA ALA A 184 8.32 -6.59 -12.18
C ALA A 184 9.77 -6.96 -12.52
N ARG A 185 10.36 -7.85 -11.71
CA ARG A 185 11.73 -8.35 -11.87
C ARG A 185 11.74 -9.55 -12.81
N HIS A 186 12.71 -9.63 -13.71
CA HIS A 186 13.01 -10.85 -14.49
C HIS A 186 13.98 -11.73 -13.69
N ALA A 187 13.47 -12.37 -12.65
CA ALA A 187 14.26 -13.21 -11.73
C ALA A 187 13.47 -14.48 -11.36
N PRO A 188 14.13 -15.58 -10.95
CA PRO A 188 13.45 -16.80 -10.53
C PRO A 188 12.66 -16.64 -9.22
N THR A 189 13.00 -15.62 -8.42
CA THR A 189 12.35 -15.28 -7.15
C THR A 189 11.98 -13.81 -7.13
N ASP A 190 10.97 -13.45 -6.32
CA ASP A 190 10.56 -12.05 -6.14
C ASP A 190 10.18 -11.32 -7.46
N TYR A 191 9.67 -12.09 -8.43
CA TYR A 191 9.18 -11.62 -9.73
C TYR A 191 7.78 -10.99 -9.69
N GLY A 192 7.19 -10.87 -8.50
CA GLY A 192 5.87 -10.25 -8.31
C GLY A 192 5.87 -8.79 -8.78
N ALA A 193 4.76 -8.36 -9.39
CA ALA A 193 4.57 -6.99 -9.80
C ALA A 193 4.47 -6.07 -8.56
N LYS A 194 5.35 -5.07 -8.49
CA LYS A 194 5.45 -4.14 -7.36
C LYS A 194 4.87 -2.78 -7.77
N PRO A 195 3.66 -2.41 -7.31
CA PRO A 195 3.00 -1.15 -7.72
C PRO A 195 3.74 0.07 -7.21
N VAL A 196 4.24 0.91 -8.11
CA VAL A 196 5.02 2.11 -7.80
C VAL A 196 4.24 3.41 -8.03
N LEU A 197 3.15 3.37 -8.80
CA LEU A 197 2.23 4.50 -9.00
C LEU A 197 0.80 4.01 -8.78
N LEU A 198 0.04 4.80 -8.02
CA LEU A 198 -1.39 4.68 -7.84
C LEU A 198 -1.98 6.08 -8.03
N MET A 199 -2.83 6.26 -9.02
CA MET A 199 -3.44 7.55 -9.33
C MET A 199 -4.90 7.36 -9.74
N PRO A 200 -5.87 8.04 -9.10
CA PRO A 200 -7.25 8.02 -9.57
C PRO A 200 -7.35 8.65 -10.96
N THR A 201 -8.18 8.08 -11.84
CA THR A 201 -8.40 8.61 -13.20
C THR A 201 -9.89 8.68 -13.54
N CYS A 202 -10.23 9.60 -14.45
CA CYS A 202 -11.55 9.68 -15.07
C CYS A 202 -11.55 9.33 -16.57
N LYS A 203 -10.48 8.77 -17.14
CA LYS A 203 -10.31 8.45 -18.59
C LYS A 203 -10.39 9.64 -19.56
N HIS A 204 -10.36 10.87 -19.05
CA HIS A 204 -10.32 12.07 -19.91
C HIS A 204 -8.89 12.60 -20.10
N GLY A 205 -7.88 11.85 -19.62
CA GLY A 205 -6.48 12.20 -19.77
C GLY A 205 -6.02 12.15 -21.22
N SER A 206 -4.99 12.93 -21.54
CA SER A 206 -4.40 12.97 -22.88
C SER A 206 -3.17 12.05 -22.98
N TRP A 207 -2.82 11.66 -24.20
CA TRP A 207 -1.63 10.84 -24.45
C TRP A 207 -0.32 11.55 -24.05
N GLU A 208 -0.28 12.88 -24.09
CA GLU A 208 0.85 13.70 -23.62
C GLU A 208 1.05 13.55 -22.11
N ILE A 209 -0.03 13.56 -21.33
CA ILE A 209 0.01 13.34 -19.89
C ILE A 209 0.46 11.90 -19.60
N ALA A 210 -0.05 10.92 -20.37
CA ALA A 210 0.39 9.53 -20.25
C ALA A 210 1.90 9.38 -20.52
N ALA A 211 2.42 10.02 -21.57
CA ALA A 211 3.84 10.02 -21.89
C ALA A 211 4.68 10.68 -20.78
N LEU A 212 4.22 11.82 -20.24
CA LEU A 212 4.88 12.50 -19.12
C LEU A 212 4.90 11.63 -17.87
N ASN A 213 3.81 10.91 -17.57
CA ASN A 213 3.74 10.00 -16.43
C ASN A 213 4.71 8.82 -16.59
N LEU A 214 4.82 8.25 -17.80
CA LEU A 214 5.83 7.24 -18.12
C LEU A 214 7.26 7.77 -17.95
N GLN A 215 7.55 9.00 -18.40
CA GLN A 215 8.85 9.64 -18.19
C GLN A 215 9.16 9.82 -16.70
N ARG A 216 8.18 10.24 -15.90
CA ARG A 216 8.31 10.37 -14.44
C ARG A 216 8.61 9.02 -13.78
N LEU A 217 7.95 7.95 -14.21
CA LEU A 217 8.21 6.58 -13.72
C LEU A 217 9.64 6.13 -14.02
N LEU A 218 10.10 6.30 -15.26
CA LEU A 218 11.46 5.95 -15.67
C LEU A 218 12.51 6.80 -14.94
N ALA A 219 12.24 8.10 -14.78
CA ALA A 219 13.10 9.00 -14.02
C ALA A 219 13.17 8.61 -12.55
N ALA A 220 12.04 8.27 -11.92
CA ALA A 220 12.00 7.83 -10.52
C ALA A 220 12.83 6.56 -10.31
N TRP A 221 12.73 5.59 -11.22
CA TRP A 221 13.55 4.37 -11.17
C TRP A 221 15.04 4.66 -11.30
N LYS A 222 15.43 5.57 -12.20
CA LYS A 222 16.84 5.96 -12.37
C LYS A 222 17.41 6.74 -11.19
N LEU A 223 16.61 7.61 -10.58
CA LEU A 223 17.04 8.51 -9.51
C LEU A 223 16.95 7.87 -8.11
N SER A 224 16.11 6.85 -7.93
CA SER A 224 15.96 6.18 -6.65
C SER A 224 17.23 5.39 -6.27
N PRO A 225 17.74 5.53 -5.03
CA PRO A 225 18.80 4.66 -4.52
C PRO A 225 18.42 3.17 -4.54
N TYR A 226 17.13 2.87 -4.46
CA TYR A 226 16.55 1.53 -4.51
C TYR A 226 15.99 1.20 -5.90
N GLY A 227 16.52 1.84 -6.94
CA GLY A 227 16.09 1.68 -8.32
C GLY A 227 17.18 1.04 -9.19
N GLU A 228 17.46 1.67 -10.34
CA GLU A 228 18.33 1.12 -11.38
C GLU A 228 19.74 0.78 -10.89
N GLN A 229 20.33 1.66 -10.06
CA GLN A 229 21.69 1.46 -9.57
C GLN A 229 21.83 0.19 -8.74
N LEU A 230 20.79 -0.17 -7.97
CA LEU A 230 20.80 -1.31 -7.06
C LEU A 230 20.27 -2.57 -7.76
N HIS A 231 19.12 -2.49 -8.44
CA HIS A 231 18.44 -3.67 -8.96
C HIS A 231 18.68 -3.94 -10.46
N GLY A 232 19.12 -2.94 -11.23
CA GLY A 232 19.29 -3.04 -12.67
C GLY A 232 18.21 -2.31 -13.48
N PRO A 233 18.35 -2.25 -14.82
CA PRO A 233 17.54 -1.36 -15.65
C PRO A 233 16.14 -1.90 -15.93
N ILE A 234 15.19 -0.97 -16.12
CA ILE A 234 13.93 -1.27 -16.82
C ILE A 234 14.25 -1.44 -18.30
N LYS A 235 13.95 -2.62 -18.84
CA LYS A 235 14.25 -2.96 -20.24
C LYS A 235 13.01 -3.05 -21.12
N THR A 236 11.86 -3.38 -20.53
CA THR A 236 10.60 -3.44 -21.26
C THR A 236 9.54 -2.59 -20.57
N ILE A 237 8.67 -2.00 -21.39
CA ILE A 237 7.51 -1.25 -20.93
C ILE A 237 6.28 -1.94 -21.52
N ALA A 238 5.30 -2.25 -20.69
CA ALA A 238 4.07 -2.93 -21.07
C ALA A 238 2.86 -2.08 -20.68
N SER A 239 1.84 -2.10 -21.53
CA SER A 239 0.57 -1.45 -21.31
C SER A 239 -0.52 -2.25 -22.02
N ASP A 240 -1.77 -2.02 -21.64
CA ASP A 240 -2.92 -2.39 -22.44
C ASP A 240 -2.96 -1.64 -23.80
N GLY A 241 -3.97 -1.97 -24.62
CA GLY A 241 -4.14 -1.44 -25.98
C GLY A 241 -4.79 -0.06 -26.09
N ALA A 242 -5.01 0.67 -24.98
CA ALA A 242 -5.67 1.97 -24.98
C ALA A 242 -5.04 2.94 -26.01
N PRO A 243 -5.84 3.66 -26.83
CA PRO A 243 -5.33 4.55 -27.88
C PRO A 243 -4.31 5.58 -27.40
N ASP A 244 -4.54 6.21 -26.24
CA ASP A 244 -3.64 7.23 -25.71
C ASP A 244 -2.32 6.63 -25.23
N ARG A 245 -2.36 5.46 -24.60
CA ARG A 245 -1.16 4.75 -24.16
C ARG A 245 -0.35 4.21 -25.32
N ARG A 246 -0.97 3.78 -26.42
CA ARG A 246 -0.25 3.40 -27.66
C ARG A 246 0.57 4.57 -28.20
N LYS A 247 0.01 5.78 -28.25
CA LYS A 247 0.74 6.99 -28.68
C LYS A 247 1.87 7.34 -27.71
N ALA A 248 1.59 7.30 -26.41
CA ALA A 248 2.59 7.56 -25.38
C ALA A 248 3.76 6.57 -25.47
N LEU A 249 3.49 5.27 -25.58
CA LEU A 249 4.52 4.24 -25.73
C LEU A 249 5.32 4.41 -27.02
N TYR A 250 4.67 4.76 -28.13
CA TYR A 250 5.37 5.07 -29.37
C TYR A 250 6.37 6.20 -29.17
N LEU A 251 5.96 7.31 -28.54
CA LEU A 251 6.86 8.45 -28.27
C LEU A 251 8.03 8.10 -27.34
N ILE A 252 7.81 7.20 -26.37
CA ILE A 252 8.82 6.87 -25.35
C ILE A 252 9.77 5.75 -25.80
N CYS A 253 9.29 4.81 -26.63
CA CYS A 253 10.02 3.57 -26.94
C CYS A 253 10.59 3.51 -28.37
N MET A 254 10.11 4.36 -29.28
CA MET A 254 10.52 4.38 -30.70
C MET A 254 11.19 5.71 -31.04
#